data_AF-A0A370NMM5-F1
#
_entry.id   AF-A0A370NMM5-F1
#
_cell.length_a   1.000
_cell.length_b   1.000
_cell.length_c   1.000
_cell.angle_alpha   90.00
_cell.angle_beta   90.00
_cell.angle_gamma   90.00
#
_symmetry.space_group_name_H-M   'P 1'
#
loop_
_entity.id
_entity.type
_entity.pdbx_description
1 polymer ?
#
loop_
_entity_poly.entity_id
_entity_poly.type
_entity_poly.pdbx_seq_one_letter_code
_entity_poly.pdbx_strand_id
1 'polypeptide(L)'
;MLDDDFSVYPATASSAYQVFELYGQLKRHLKSKDIATRKGAGESESAFLLRTAITAGEESPALFRQNEHANPFLTSAWLSIVKNKARATALKGIVEPFRPPSDEDLRRLVGYSTDVRNLRRLPTILAEQYGVILVVERAFAAMRTDGCVLTLNTGAPVIGLSLRYNRYDNFWFTLMHEMAHICLHYDHLSTPILDDLEEEDDGEVEVEANRLAMDMLVPRNIWRKMVLQRGSQSHLVEYARQAGVHVAIAAGLLRYREKNYTMYSDLVQSVDVAHELGIQG
;
A
#
# COMPACT_ATOMS: atom_id res chain seq x y z
N MET A 1 25.26 46.16 23.23
CA MET A 1 26.05 45.53 22.16
C MET A 1 25.41 44.19 21.91
N LEU A 2 24.86 44.02 20.71
CA LEU A 2 24.33 42.75 20.22
C LEU A 2 25.55 42.01 19.63
N ASP A 3 25.96 40.91 20.27
CA ASP A 3 26.85 39.96 19.62
C ASP A 3 25.99 38.98 18.82
N ASP A 4 25.92 39.26 17.53
CA ASP A 4 25.67 38.28 16.48
C ASP A 4 26.72 37.18 16.60
N ASP A 5 26.31 35.99 17.01
CA ASP A 5 26.99 34.77 16.59
C ASP A 5 25.93 33.79 16.09
N PHE A 6 25.68 33.89 14.78
CA PHE A 6 24.86 32.96 14.02
C PHE A 6 25.39 31.55 14.24
N SER A 7 24.65 30.73 14.98
CA SER A 7 24.85 29.29 15.00
C SER A 7 24.56 28.75 13.60
N VAL A 8 25.61 28.54 12.81
CA VAL A 8 25.50 27.78 11.56
C VAL A 8 25.36 26.31 11.96
N TYR A 9 24.12 25.83 12.03
CA TYR A 9 23.82 24.42 12.19
C TYR A 9 24.46 23.60 11.05
N PRO A 10 25.21 22.52 11.35
CA PRO A 10 25.74 21.64 10.32
C PRO A 10 24.62 20.70 9.85
N ALA A 11 23.76 21.13 8.93
CA ALA A 11 22.70 20.27 8.37
C ALA A 11 22.44 20.41 6.86
N THR A 12 23.14 21.27 6.12
CA THR A 12 22.67 21.68 4.78
C THR A 12 23.50 21.20 3.58
N ALA A 13 24.81 20.98 3.72
CA ALA A 13 25.64 20.55 2.57
C ALA A 13 25.53 19.04 2.27
N SER A 14 25.53 18.20 3.32
CA SER A 14 25.42 16.73 3.18
C SER A 14 24.04 16.30 2.66
N SER A 15 22.98 17.02 3.03
CA SER A 15 21.61 16.74 2.60
C SER A 15 21.38 17.14 1.14
N ALA A 16 21.89 18.30 0.70
CA ALA A 16 21.78 18.74 -0.68
C ALA A 16 22.54 17.83 -1.67
N TYR A 17 23.75 17.39 -1.31
CA TYR A 17 24.52 16.45 -2.12
C TYR A 17 23.79 15.10 -2.24
N GLN A 18 23.25 14.58 -1.14
CA GLN A 18 22.47 13.34 -1.14
C GLN A 18 21.23 13.46 -2.05
N VAL A 19 20.49 14.56 -1.98
CA VAL A 19 19.35 14.80 -2.87
C VAL A 19 19.78 14.84 -4.34
N PHE A 20 20.93 15.43 -4.65
CA PHE A 20 21.46 15.47 -6.02
C PHE A 20 21.84 14.07 -6.54
N GLU A 21 22.48 13.24 -5.71
CA GLU A 21 22.78 11.84 -6.07
C GLU A 21 21.50 11.03 -6.32
N LEU A 22 20.51 11.16 -5.42
CA LEU A 22 19.20 10.52 -5.57
C LEU A 22 18.50 10.98 -6.85
N TYR A 23 18.53 12.29 -7.14
CA TYR A 23 17.99 12.82 -8.39
C TYR A 23 18.67 12.17 -9.62
N GLY A 24 20.00 12.07 -9.61
CA GLY A 24 20.76 11.43 -10.69
C GLY A 24 20.46 9.94 -10.84
N GLN A 25 20.23 9.23 -9.74
CA GLN A 25 19.80 7.83 -9.75
C GLN A 25 18.38 7.66 -10.29
N LEU A 26 17.43 8.47 -9.82
CA LEU A 26 16.04 8.45 -10.30
C LEU A 26 15.97 8.75 -11.79
N LYS A 27 16.71 9.77 -12.26
CA LYS A 27 16.78 10.12 -13.69
C LYS A 27 17.31 8.97 -14.56
N ARG A 28 18.21 8.13 -14.04
CA ARG A 28 18.77 6.98 -14.78
C ARG A 28 17.82 5.79 -14.84
N HIS A 29 17.01 5.57 -13.80
CA HIS A 29 16.20 4.35 -13.66
C HIS A 29 14.72 4.55 -14.01
N LEU A 30 14.16 5.75 -13.84
CA LEU A 30 12.77 6.04 -14.18
C LEU A 30 12.65 6.40 -15.66
N LYS A 31 11.72 5.74 -16.36
CA LYS A 31 11.44 6.02 -17.76
C LYS A 31 10.55 7.25 -17.87
N SER A 32 10.74 8.09 -18.90
CA SER A 32 9.91 9.28 -19.12
C SER A 32 8.41 8.98 -19.18
N LYS A 33 8.01 7.82 -19.72
CA LYS A 33 6.61 7.40 -19.71
C LYS A 33 6.04 7.21 -18.29
N ASP A 34 6.86 6.69 -17.37
CA ASP A 34 6.46 6.42 -15.99
C ASP A 34 6.37 7.73 -15.19
N ILE A 35 7.23 8.70 -15.53
CA ILE A 35 7.17 10.07 -14.99
C ILE A 35 5.94 10.80 -15.52
N ALA A 36 5.64 10.69 -16.82
CA ALA A 36 4.54 11.38 -17.47
C ALA A 36 3.17 11.05 -16.86
N THR A 37 2.95 9.81 -16.41
CA THR A 37 1.70 9.37 -15.77
C THR A 37 1.58 9.77 -14.30
N ARG A 38 2.67 10.21 -13.66
CA ARG A 38 2.75 10.47 -12.21
C ARG A 38 2.99 11.92 -11.83
N LYS A 39 3.55 12.71 -12.74
CA LYS A 39 3.80 14.14 -12.53
C LYS A 39 2.49 14.93 -12.49
N GLY A 40 2.47 16.00 -11.70
CA GLY A 40 1.35 16.92 -11.63
C GLY A 40 1.10 17.64 -12.96
N ALA A 41 -0.12 18.18 -13.11
CA ALA A 41 -0.45 19.04 -14.24
C ALA A 41 0.51 20.25 -14.27
N GLY A 42 1.19 20.46 -15.39
CA GLY A 42 2.20 21.52 -15.55
C GLY A 42 3.56 21.25 -14.87
N GLU A 43 3.72 20.15 -14.11
CA GLU A 43 5.01 19.78 -13.50
C GLU A 43 5.98 19.30 -14.59
N SER A 44 7.22 19.80 -14.58
CA SER A 44 8.29 19.32 -15.46
C SER A 44 8.88 18.00 -14.95
N GLU A 45 9.51 17.21 -15.82
CA GLU A 45 10.16 15.95 -15.39
C GLU A 45 11.22 16.21 -14.30
N SER A 46 12.02 17.28 -14.45
CA SER A 46 13.03 17.65 -13.47
C SER A 46 12.42 18.04 -12.12
N ALA A 47 11.28 18.75 -12.11
CA ALA A 47 10.60 19.11 -10.86
C ALA A 47 10.05 17.86 -10.15
N PHE A 48 9.44 16.94 -10.90
CA PHE A 48 8.97 15.66 -10.37
C PHE A 48 10.11 14.84 -9.75
N LEU A 49 11.22 14.69 -10.49
CA LEU A 49 12.39 13.95 -10.03
C LEU A 49 13.01 14.59 -8.79
N LEU A 50 13.10 15.93 -8.74
CA LEU A 50 13.64 16.65 -7.58
C LEU A 50 12.76 16.48 -6.35
N ARG A 51 11.45 16.66 -6.46
CA ARG A 51 10.52 16.45 -5.34
C ARG A 51 10.57 15.01 -4.82
N THR A 52 10.66 14.05 -5.72
CA THR A 52 10.81 12.63 -5.37
C THR A 52 12.15 12.38 -4.65
N ALA A 53 13.25 12.94 -5.14
CA ALA A 53 14.58 12.83 -4.52
C ALA A 53 14.64 13.47 -3.12
N ILE A 54 14.01 14.63 -2.92
CA ILE A 54 13.91 15.28 -1.62
C ILE A 54 13.19 14.36 -0.62
N THR A 55 12.06 13.81 -1.04
CA THR A 55 11.26 12.91 -0.18
C THR A 55 12.01 11.63 0.15
N ALA A 56 12.73 11.07 -0.82
CA ALA A 56 13.57 9.90 -0.62
C ALA A 56 14.77 10.17 0.31
N GLY A 57 15.30 11.39 0.31
CA GLY A 57 16.41 11.81 1.18
C GLY A 57 15.99 12.07 2.62
N GLU A 58 14.74 12.48 2.84
CA GLU A 58 14.18 12.72 4.18
C GLU A 58 14.04 11.44 5.01
N GLU A 59 13.89 10.26 4.38
CA GLU A 59 13.69 9.02 5.10
C GLU A 59 14.71 7.95 4.75
N SER A 60 15.48 7.60 5.79
CA SER A 60 16.38 6.46 5.90
C SER A 60 17.32 6.25 4.70
N PRO A 61 18.55 6.82 4.78
CA PRO A 61 19.70 6.37 3.98
C PRO A 61 19.93 4.85 4.03
N ALA A 62 19.35 4.14 5.01
CA ALA A 62 19.40 2.70 5.20
C ALA A 62 18.58 1.90 4.17
N LEU A 63 17.41 2.39 3.71
CA LEU A 63 16.60 1.73 2.68
C LEU A 63 17.33 1.64 1.33
N PHE A 64 18.19 2.62 1.04
CA PHE A 64 19.07 2.62 -0.12
C PHE A 64 20.29 1.68 0.03
N ARG A 65 20.60 1.22 1.25
CA ARG A 65 21.77 0.37 1.54
C ARG A 65 21.44 -1.12 1.69
N GLN A 66 20.19 -1.50 1.98
CA GLN A 66 19.90 -2.83 2.52
C GLN A 66 19.11 -3.83 1.65
N ASN A 67 18.78 -3.54 0.39
CA ASN A 67 18.01 -4.50 -0.42
C ASN A 67 18.80 -5.00 -1.65
N GLU A 68 19.32 -6.24 -1.56
CA GLU A 68 20.09 -6.90 -2.62
C GLU A 68 19.20 -7.64 -3.66
N HIS A 69 17.88 -7.79 -3.41
CA HIS A 69 16.99 -8.64 -4.23
C HIS A 69 15.83 -7.93 -4.94
N ALA A 70 15.58 -6.65 -4.65
CA ALA A 70 14.65 -5.77 -5.38
C ALA A 70 15.45 -4.59 -5.96
N ASN A 71 14.96 -3.89 -7.00
CA ASN A 71 15.62 -2.64 -7.41
C ASN A 71 15.28 -1.56 -6.35
N PRO A 72 16.18 -1.29 -5.38
CA PRO A 72 15.81 -0.50 -4.19
C PRO A 72 15.45 0.94 -4.57
N PHE A 73 15.96 1.41 -5.71
CA PHE A 73 15.65 2.73 -6.25
C PHE A 73 14.20 2.86 -6.71
N LEU A 74 13.62 1.82 -7.32
CA LEU A 74 12.23 1.87 -7.78
C LEU A 74 11.26 1.82 -6.60
N THR A 75 11.52 0.96 -5.61
CA THR A 75 10.72 0.92 -4.38
C THR A 75 10.79 2.23 -3.62
N SER A 76 11.99 2.81 -3.45
CA SER A 76 12.13 4.11 -2.79
C SER A 76 11.46 5.26 -3.57
N ALA A 77 11.55 5.25 -4.91
CA ALA A 77 10.83 6.19 -5.75
C ALA A 77 9.32 6.07 -5.55
N TRP A 78 8.80 4.85 -5.55
CA TRP A 78 7.38 4.55 -5.37
C TRP A 78 6.88 5.00 -3.99
N LEU A 79 7.62 4.68 -2.92
CA LEU A 79 7.33 5.16 -1.57
C LEU A 79 7.30 6.68 -1.48
N SER A 80 8.26 7.33 -2.13
CA SER A 80 8.33 8.80 -2.19
C SER A 80 7.12 9.39 -2.92
N ILE A 81 6.62 8.74 -3.97
CA ILE A 81 5.40 9.15 -4.67
C ILE A 81 4.18 8.95 -3.76
N VAL A 82 4.05 7.79 -3.11
CA VAL A 82 2.99 7.48 -2.15
C VAL A 82 2.92 8.54 -1.05
N LYS A 83 4.06 8.83 -0.42
CA LYS A 83 4.15 9.81 0.65
C LYS A 83 3.80 11.22 0.20
N ASN A 84 4.26 11.63 -0.98
CA ASN A 84 3.91 12.94 -1.53
C ASN A 84 2.41 13.06 -1.84
N LYS A 85 1.80 12.01 -2.38
CA LYS A 85 0.34 11.96 -2.57
C LYS A 85 -0.40 12.00 -1.23
N ALA A 86 0.11 11.30 -0.22
CA ALA A 86 -0.48 11.31 1.12
C ALA A 86 -0.40 12.69 1.78
N ARG A 87 0.77 13.35 1.70
CA ARG A 87 0.96 14.75 2.15
C ARG A 87 -0.02 15.70 1.45
N ALA A 88 -0.15 15.57 0.12
CA ALA A 88 -1.11 16.36 -0.64
C ALA A 88 -2.57 16.10 -0.21
N THR A 89 -2.93 14.86 0.12
CA THR A 89 -4.25 14.51 0.65
C THR A 89 -4.49 15.09 2.04
N ALA A 90 -3.51 15.00 2.95
CA ALA A 90 -3.60 15.60 4.27
C ALA A 90 -3.81 17.12 4.21
N LEU A 91 -3.12 17.80 3.27
CA LEU A 91 -3.27 19.24 3.04
C LEU A 91 -4.65 19.67 2.51
N LYS A 92 -5.48 18.74 2.01
CA LYS A 92 -6.87 19.04 1.62
C LYS A 92 -7.80 19.21 2.83
N GLY A 93 -7.37 18.83 4.03
CA GLY A 93 -8.16 18.99 5.26
C GLY A 93 -9.33 18.01 5.39
N ILE A 94 -9.32 16.89 4.65
CA ILE A 94 -10.37 15.85 4.71
C ILE A 94 -10.02 14.68 5.64
N VAL A 95 -8.81 14.68 6.23
CA VAL A 95 -8.30 13.58 7.03
C VAL A 95 -8.59 13.89 8.50
N GLU A 96 -9.47 13.12 9.11
CA GLU A 96 -9.79 13.24 10.53
C GLU A 96 -8.63 12.74 11.41
N PRO A 97 -8.58 13.07 12.71
CA PRO A 97 -7.58 12.51 13.62
C PRO A 97 -7.59 10.98 13.60
N PHE A 98 -6.41 10.38 13.67
CA PHE A 98 -6.28 8.93 13.66
C PHE A 98 -7.07 8.29 14.80
N ARG A 99 -7.91 7.31 14.44
CA ARG A 99 -8.68 6.48 15.35
C ARG A 99 -8.41 5.02 15.00
N PRO A 100 -7.76 4.25 15.90
CA PRO A 100 -7.55 2.82 15.71
C PRO A 100 -8.89 2.09 15.43
N PRO A 101 -9.00 1.33 14.32
CA PRO A 101 -10.20 0.55 14.03
C PRO A 101 -10.42 -0.57 15.06
N SER A 102 -11.68 -0.82 15.42
CA SER A 102 -12.07 -2.04 16.15
C SER A 102 -12.28 -3.23 15.21
N ASP A 103 -12.37 -4.45 15.75
CA ASP A 103 -12.75 -5.64 14.96
C ASP A 103 -14.06 -5.45 14.19
N GLU A 104 -15.04 -4.74 14.77
CA GLU A 104 -16.31 -4.44 14.09
C GLU A 104 -16.12 -3.47 12.92
N ASP A 105 -15.25 -2.46 13.10
CA ASP A 105 -14.87 -1.52 12.05
C ASP A 105 -14.16 -2.24 10.89
N LEU A 106 -13.26 -3.18 11.19
CA LEU A 106 -12.57 -4.00 10.19
C LEU A 106 -13.54 -4.90 9.42
N ARG A 107 -14.50 -5.55 10.11
CA ARG A 107 -15.56 -6.33 9.45
C ARG A 107 -16.43 -5.47 8.55
N ARG A 108 -16.78 -4.26 8.99
CA ARG A 108 -17.53 -3.30 8.17
C ARG A 108 -16.73 -2.85 6.95
N LEU A 109 -15.42 -2.62 7.11
CA LEU A 109 -14.51 -2.28 6.03
C LEU A 109 -14.47 -3.39 4.97
N VAL A 110 -14.27 -4.64 5.40
CA VAL A 110 -14.31 -5.83 4.54
C VAL A 110 -15.65 -5.94 3.80
N GLY A 111 -16.76 -5.60 4.45
CA GLY A 111 -18.09 -5.61 3.84
C GLY A 111 -18.23 -4.69 2.62
N TYR A 112 -17.46 -3.60 2.51
CA TYR A 112 -17.47 -2.79 1.29
C TYR A 112 -16.99 -3.55 0.06
N SER A 113 -16.25 -4.64 0.25
CA SER A 113 -15.77 -5.47 -0.85
C SER A 113 -16.90 -6.10 -1.66
N THR A 114 -18.10 -6.29 -1.12
CA THR A 114 -19.20 -6.94 -1.83
C THR A 114 -19.68 -6.16 -3.06
N ASP A 115 -19.40 -4.86 -3.12
CA ASP A 115 -19.75 -3.98 -4.23
C ASP A 115 -18.51 -3.23 -4.72
N VAL A 116 -18.07 -3.57 -5.91
CA VAL A 116 -16.87 -3.03 -6.58
C VAL A 116 -16.90 -1.50 -6.67
N ARG A 117 -18.09 -0.89 -6.75
CA ARG A 117 -18.24 0.57 -6.80
C ARG A 117 -17.71 1.28 -5.55
N ASN A 118 -17.60 0.57 -4.42
CA ASN A 118 -17.04 1.12 -3.19
C ASN A 118 -15.54 1.39 -3.28
N LEU A 119 -14.81 0.81 -4.24
CA LEU A 119 -13.38 1.07 -4.43
C LEU A 119 -13.07 2.58 -4.48
N ARG A 120 -13.90 3.35 -5.21
CA ARG A 120 -13.74 4.80 -5.34
C ARG A 120 -14.01 5.59 -4.05
N ARG A 121 -14.75 4.98 -3.11
CA ARG A 121 -15.15 5.59 -1.84
C ARG A 121 -14.18 5.26 -0.71
N LEU A 122 -13.39 4.19 -0.84
CA LEU A 122 -12.48 3.74 0.21
C LEU A 122 -11.52 4.84 0.70
N PRO A 123 -10.86 5.64 -0.17
CA PRO A 123 -9.98 6.69 0.31
C PRO A 123 -10.68 7.71 1.22
N THR A 124 -11.91 8.12 0.86
CA THR A 124 -12.73 9.03 1.67
C THR A 124 -13.19 8.36 2.96
N ILE A 125 -13.69 7.12 2.89
CA ILE A 125 -14.14 6.37 4.08
C ILE A 125 -13.01 6.22 5.09
N LEU A 126 -11.81 5.85 4.64
CA LEU A 126 -10.66 5.65 5.51
C LEU A 126 -10.16 6.97 6.12
N ALA A 127 -10.12 8.04 5.33
CA ALA A 127 -9.69 9.36 5.80
C ALA A 127 -10.66 9.96 6.83
N GLU A 128 -11.97 9.90 6.56
CA GLU A 128 -12.99 10.52 7.41
C GLU A 128 -13.33 9.69 8.66
N GLN A 129 -13.28 8.36 8.60
CA GLN A 129 -13.75 7.53 9.72
C GLN A 129 -12.62 7.05 10.64
N TYR A 130 -11.40 6.94 10.10
CA TYR A 130 -10.26 6.37 10.82
C TYR A 130 -9.02 7.26 10.79
N GLY A 131 -9.02 8.36 10.03
CA GLY A 131 -7.82 9.18 9.84
C GLY A 131 -6.72 8.48 9.06
N VAL A 132 -7.06 7.46 8.26
CA VAL A 132 -6.12 6.65 7.48
C VAL A 132 -6.12 7.13 6.03
N ILE A 133 -4.95 7.47 5.50
CA ILE A 133 -4.79 7.94 4.12
C ILE A 133 -4.50 6.75 3.20
N LEU A 134 -5.40 6.46 2.27
CA LEU A 134 -5.17 5.44 1.24
C LEU A 134 -4.63 6.07 -0.04
N VAL A 135 -3.48 5.58 -0.50
CA VAL A 135 -2.89 5.93 -1.78
C VAL A 135 -2.74 4.67 -2.64
N VAL A 136 -3.38 4.69 -3.81
CA VAL A 136 -3.19 3.64 -4.81
C VAL A 136 -2.26 4.18 -5.89
N GLU A 137 -1.09 3.58 -6.03
CA GLU A 137 -0.03 4.00 -6.94
C GLU A 137 0.51 2.78 -7.66
N ARG A 138 0.41 2.71 -9.00
CA ARG A 138 0.90 1.53 -9.74
C ARG A 138 2.39 1.31 -9.51
N ALA A 139 2.77 0.06 -9.25
CA ALA A 139 4.15 -0.38 -9.13
C ALA A 139 4.93 -0.04 -10.42
N PHE A 140 6.22 0.26 -10.28
CA PHE A 140 7.12 0.27 -11.43
C PHE A 140 7.35 -1.16 -11.93
N ALA A 141 7.65 -1.31 -13.22
CA ALA A 141 8.07 -2.60 -13.76
C ALA A 141 9.33 -3.10 -13.01
N ALA A 142 9.32 -4.36 -12.56
CA ALA A 142 10.34 -5.00 -11.73
C ALA A 142 10.34 -4.63 -10.22
N MET A 143 9.33 -3.90 -9.73
CA MET A 143 9.05 -3.89 -8.30
C MET A 143 8.38 -5.18 -7.84
N ARG A 144 8.68 -5.60 -6.61
CA ARG A 144 8.07 -6.75 -5.94
C ARG A 144 7.14 -6.37 -4.79
N THR A 145 7.14 -5.12 -4.36
CA THR A 145 6.29 -4.65 -3.25
C THR A 145 4.81 -4.61 -3.66
N ASP A 146 3.94 -5.21 -2.86
CA ASP A 146 2.48 -5.17 -3.03
C ASP A 146 1.84 -3.99 -2.30
N GLY A 147 2.35 -3.70 -1.09
CA GLY A 147 1.86 -2.61 -0.25
C GLY A 147 2.94 -2.00 0.63
N CYS A 148 2.57 -0.88 1.25
CA CYS A 148 3.32 -0.37 2.38
C CYS A 148 2.42 0.33 3.38
N VAL A 149 2.91 0.42 4.61
CA VAL A 149 2.35 1.25 5.66
C VAL A 149 3.43 2.14 6.27
N LEU A 150 3.07 3.41 6.49
CA LEU A 150 3.93 4.39 7.14
C LEU A 150 3.10 5.45 7.86
N THR A 151 3.73 6.28 8.68
CA THR A 151 3.09 7.43 9.32
C THR A 151 3.62 8.76 8.77
N LEU A 152 2.74 9.73 8.57
CA LEU A 152 3.16 11.11 8.33
C LEU A 152 3.61 11.76 9.65
N ASN A 153 4.39 12.83 9.57
CA ASN A 153 4.80 13.62 10.75
C ASN A 153 3.61 14.17 11.57
N THR A 154 2.41 14.22 10.98
CA THR A 154 1.17 14.60 11.66
C THR A 154 0.58 13.48 12.52
N GLY A 155 1.16 12.27 12.48
CA GLY A 155 0.59 11.07 13.09
C GLY A 155 -0.56 10.45 12.28
N ALA A 156 -0.73 10.82 11.01
CA ALA A 156 -1.71 10.16 10.16
C ALA A 156 -1.08 8.91 9.51
N PRO A 157 -1.62 7.70 9.71
CA PRO A 157 -1.16 6.52 9.00
C PRO A 157 -1.53 6.60 7.51
N VAL A 158 -0.66 6.03 6.69
CA VAL A 158 -0.76 5.98 5.24
C VAL A 158 -0.64 4.53 4.80
N ILE A 159 -1.59 4.09 3.98
CA ILE A 159 -1.53 2.82 3.27
C ILE A 159 -1.21 3.12 1.80
N GLY A 160 -0.11 2.58 1.29
CA GLY A 160 0.24 2.55 -0.13
C GLY A 160 -0.10 1.20 -0.74
N LEU A 161 -0.85 1.17 -1.84
CA LEU A 161 -1.14 -0.06 -2.58
C LEU A 161 -0.55 0.01 -3.98
N SER A 162 0.27 -0.99 -4.35
CA SER A 162 1.06 -0.97 -5.57
C SER A 162 0.29 -1.46 -6.81
N LEU A 163 -0.79 -2.21 -6.61
CA LEU A 163 -1.49 -2.94 -7.68
C LEU A 163 -0.54 -3.78 -8.55
N ARG A 164 0.57 -4.32 -7.99
CA ARG A 164 1.47 -5.27 -8.68
C ARG A 164 0.65 -6.36 -9.38
N TYR A 165 -0.31 -6.92 -8.65
CA TYR A 165 -1.38 -7.72 -9.22
C TYR A 165 -2.68 -6.92 -9.29
N ASN A 166 -3.07 -6.53 -10.51
CA ASN A 166 -4.32 -5.81 -10.78
C ASN A 166 -5.55 -6.74 -10.67
N ARG A 167 -5.78 -7.28 -9.47
CA ARG A 167 -6.85 -8.22 -9.17
C ARG A 167 -7.54 -7.83 -7.86
N TYR A 168 -8.84 -8.08 -7.79
CA TYR A 168 -9.66 -7.67 -6.65
C TYR A 168 -9.34 -8.42 -5.36
N ASP A 169 -8.95 -9.69 -5.46
CA ASP A 169 -8.48 -10.48 -4.33
C ASP A 169 -7.20 -9.89 -3.72
N ASN A 170 -6.22 -9.57 -4.56
CA ASN A 170 -4.94 -9.02 -4.13
C ASN A 170 -5.14 -7.65 -3.48
N PHE A 171 -5.92 -6.76 -4.12
CA PHE A 171 -6.21 -5.43 -3.56
C PHE A 171 -6.77 -5.51 -2.14
N TRP A 172 -7.79 -6.36 -1.92
CA TRP A 172 -8.43 -6.47 -0.61
C TRP A 172 -7.56 -7.20 0.41
N PHE A 173 -6.76 -8.18 0.00
CA PHE A 173 -5.80 -8.81 0.89
C PHE A 173 -4.74 -7.82 1.36
N THR A 174 -4.05 -7.14 0.43
CA THR A 174 -3.04 -6.14 0.75
C THR A 174 -3.64 -5.02 1.60
N LEU A 175 -4.81 -4.47 1.25
CA LEU A 175 -5.45 -3.43 2.07
C LEU A 175 -5.70 -3.88 3.51
N MET A 176 -6.19 -5.10 3.71
CA MET A 176 -6.47 -5.62 5.05
C MET A 176 -5.19 -6.00 5.81
N HIS A 177 -4.15 -6.43 5.10
CA HIS A 177 -2.82 -6.67 5.65
C HIS A 177 -2.19 -5.37 6.16
N GLU A 178 -2.18 -4.31 5.36
CA GLU A 178 -1.66 -3.00 5.78
C GLU A 178 -2.50 -2.39 6.92
N MET A 179 -3.82 -2.61 6.89
CA MET A 179 -4.68 -2.22 8.01
C MET A 179 -4.36 -3.02 9.29
N ALA A 180 -3.98 -4.28 9.17
CA ALA A 180 -3.56 -5.09 10.31
C ALA A 180 -2.26 -4.56 10.93
N HIS A 181 -1.29 -4.11 10.13
CA HIS A 181 -0.12 -3.42 10.67
C HIS A 181 -0.50 -2.13 11.42
N ILE A 182 -1.44 -1.34 10.90
CA ILE A 182 -1.95 -0.16 11.63
C ILE A 182 -2.57 -0.56 12.97
N CYS A 183 -3.31 -1.68 13.03
CA CYS A 183 -4.00 -2.08 14.25
C CYS A 183 -3.06 -2.68 15.30
N LEU A 184 -2.06 -3.47 14.86
CA LEU A 184 -1.20 -4.26 15.74
C LEU A 184 0.14 -3.58 16.04
N HIS A 185 0.64 -2.81 15.09
CA HIS A 185 2.05 -2.38 15.03
C HIS A 185 2.22 -0.87 14.84
N TYR A 186 1.19 -0.07 15.15
CA TYR A 186 1.14 1.38 14.89
C TYR A 186 2.39 2.13 15.39
N ASP A 187 2.83 1.83 16.62
CA ASP A 187 3.96 2.51 17.25
C ASP A 187 5.32 2.22 16.57
N HIS A 188 5.38 1.18 15.73
CA HIS A 188 6.56 0.80 14.96
C HIS A 188 6.59 1.39 13.55
N LEU A 189 5.53 2.11 13.13
CA LEU A 189 5.37 2.69 11.79
C LEU A 189 6.16 3.99 11.55
N SER A 190 7.07 4.37 12.45
CA SER A 190 8.03 5.46 12.22
C SER A 190 9.04 5.11 11.11
N THR A 191 9.23 3.82 10.87
CA THR A 191 9.94 3.28 9.71
C THR A 191 8.91 2.62 8.79
N PRO A 192 8.92 2.90 7.48
CA PRO A 192 7.98 2.25 6.56
C PRO A 192 8.13 0.73 6.61
N ILE A 193 7.01 0.02 6.76
CA ILE A 193 6.95 -1.43 6.57
C ILE A 193 6.60 -1.68 5.10
N LEU A 194 7.35 -2.58 4.46
CA LEU A 194 7.21 -2.93 3.05
C LEU A 194 6.87 -4.40 2.94
N ASP A 195 5.75 -4.69 2.28
CA ASP A 195 5.25 -6.05 2.12
C ASP A 195 5.60 -6.61 0.72
N ASP A 196 6.25 -7.78 0.69
CA ASP A 196 6.38 -8.65 -0.49
C ASP A 196 5.69 -9.99 -0.19
N LEU A 197 4.43 -10.08 -0.61
CA LEU A 197 3.51 -11.20 -0.35
C LEU A 197 3.99 -12.58 -0.89
N GLU A 198 5.14 -12.64 -1.55
CA GLU A 198 5.74 -13.85 -2.10
C GLU A 198 6.91 -14.41 -1.26
N GLU A 199 7.38 -13.70 -0.23
CA GLU A 199 8.47 -14.18 0.62
C GLU A 199 7.95 -15.11 1.74
N GLU A 200 8.64 -16.23 1.99
CA GLU A 200 8.19 -17.26 2.96
C GLU A 200 8.83 -17.11 4.36
N ASP A 201 9.72 -16.14 4.56
CA ASP A 201 10.42 -15.88 5.84
C ASP A 201 9.86 -14.65 6.55
N ASP A 202 8.56 -14.72 6.83
CA ASP A 202 7.80 -13.67 7.51
C ASP A 202 8.18 -13.63 9.00
N GLY A 203 8.77 -12.53 9.45
CA GLY A 203 8.96 -12.26 10.88
C GLY A 203 7.63 -12.28 11.66
N GLU A 204 7.69 -12.32 13.00
CA GLU A 204 6.48 -12.41 13.85
C GLU A 204 5.42 -11.32 13.52
N VAL A 205 5.88 -10.11 13.18
CA VAL A 205 5.05 -8.96 12.77
C VAL A 205 4.21 -9.27 11.53
N GLU A 206 4.80 -9.88 10.50
CA GLU A 206 4.16 -10.23 9.24
C GLU A 206 3.15 -11.38 9.43
N VAL A 207 3.51 -12.38 10.24
CA VAL A 207 2.61 -13.50 10.58
C VAL A 207 1.35 -13.00 11.28
N GLU A 208 1.49 -12.05 12.21
CA GLU A 208 0.36 -11.45 12.92
C GLU A 208 -0.53 -10.63 11.99
N ALA A 209 0.06 -9.82 11.11
CA ALA A 209 -0.68 -9.03 10.13
C ALA A 209 -1.46 -9.92 9.15
N ASN A 210 -0.80 -10.92 8.58
CA ASN A 210 -1.41 -11.92 7.70
C ASN A 210 -2.58 -12.65 8.38
N ARG A 211 -2.40 -13.05 9.64
CA ARG A 211 -3.45 -13.74 10.40
C ARG A 211 -4.68 -12.86 10.61
N LEU A 212 -4.50 -11.60 11.02
CA LEU A 212 -5.60 -10.68 11.23
C LEU A 212 -6.34 -10.37 9.92
N ALA A 213 -5.60 -10.10 8.84
CA ALA A 213 -6.17 -9.87 7.52
C ALA A 213 -7.03 -11.06 7.04
N MET A 214 -6.49 -12.28 7.14
CA MET A 214 -7.23 -13.50 6.80
C MET A 214 -8.50 -13.69 7.63
N ASP A 215 -8.40 -13.53 8.95
CA ASP A 215 -9.53 -13.74 9.87
C ASP A 215 -10.64 -12.70 9.66
N MET A 216 -10.30 -11.48 9.24
CA MET A 216 -11.26 -10.43 8.88
C MET A 216 -11.92 -10.68 7.53
N LEU A 217 -11.16 -11.11 6.51
CA LEU A 217 -11.69 -11.39 5.18
C LEU A 217 -12.60 -12.63 5.15
N VAL A 218 -12.16 -13.74 5.77
CA VAL A 218 -12.95 -14.98 5.81
C VAL A 218 -12.89 -15.58 7.21
N PRO A 219 -13.97 -15.46 8.00
CA PRO A 219 -14.04 -16.03 9.34
C PRO A 219 -13.66 -17.52 9.37
N ARG A 220 -12.90 -17.94 10.38
CA ARG A 220 -12.33 -19.31 10.48
C ARG A 220 -13.33 -20.45 10.30
N ASN A 221 -14.56 -20.27 10.79
CA ASN A 221 -15.63 -21.26 10.63
C ASN A 221 -16.08 -21.42 9.17
N ILE A 222 -16.10 -20.34 8.39
CA ILE A 222 -16.40 -20.34 6.96
C ILE A 222 -15.19 -20.85 6.18
N TRP A 223 -13.99 -20.37 6.52
CA TRP A 223 -12.73 -20.82 5.91
C TRP A 223 -12.61 -22.34 5.91
N ARG A 224 -12.83 -22.99 7.06
CA ARG A 224 -12.80 -24.47 7.17
C ARG A 224 -13.74 -25.16 6.19
N LYS A 225 -14.97 -24.66 6.02
CA LYS A 225 -15.94 -25.24 5.07
C LYS A 225 -15.51 -25.02 3.62
N MET A 226 -14.98 -23.83 3.33
CA MET A 226 -14.47 -23.46 2.02
C MET A 226 -13.25 -24.32 1.63
N VAL A 227 -12.35 -24.64 2.57
CA VAL A 227 -11.24 -25.58 2.38
C VAL A 227 -11.75 -26.97 1.97
N LEU A 228 -12.72 -27.49 2.72
CA LEU A 228 -13.27 -28.83 2.50
C LEU A 228 -13.95 -28.97 1.14
N GLN A 229 -14.57 -27.89 0.64
CA GLN A 229 -15.33 -27.89 -0.61
C GLN A 229 -14.68 -27.07 -1.75
N ARG A 230 -13.36 -26.86 -1.66
CA ARG A 230 -12.53 -26.04 -2.58
C ARG A 230 -12.55 -26.39 -4.07
N GLY A 231 -13.27 -27.45 -4.48
CA GLY A 231 -13.44 -27.84 -5.88
C GLY A 231 -14.77 -27.39 -6.49
N SER A 232 -15.69 -26.82 -5.69
CA SER A 232 -17.02 -26.43 -6.13
C SER A 232 -17.15 -24.91 -6.20
N GLN A 233 -17.36 -24.38 -7.40
CA GLN A 233 -17.58 -22.94 -7.59
C GLN A 233 -18.87 -22.46 -6.91
N SER A 234 -19.94 -23.27 -6.91
CA SER A 234 -21.21 -22.89 -6.27
C SER A 234 -21.05 -22.75 -4.75
N HIS A 235 -20.32 -23.67 -4.12
CA HIS A 235 -20.03 -23.60 -2.69
C HIS A 235 -19.12 -22.39 -2.38
N LEU A 236 -18.14 -22.10 -3.23
CA LEU A 236 -17.29 -20.92 -3.07
C LEU A 236 -18.11 -19.62 -3.07
N VAL A 237 -19.03 -19.47 -4.03
CA VAL A 237 -19.96 -18.32 -4.09
C VAL A 237 -20.81 -18.25 -2.82
N GLU A 238 -21.31 -19.38 -2.34
CA GLU A 238 -22.09 -19.44 -1.10
C GLU A 238 -21.27 -19.00 0.12
N TYR A 239 -20.04 -19.49 0.26
CA TYR A 239 -19.17 -19.15 1.38
C TYR A 239 -18.70 -17.70 1.34
N ALA A 240 -18.40 -17.16 0.16
CA ALA A 240 -18.11 -15.73 0.00
C ALA A 240 -19.29 -14.87 0.48
N ARG A 241 -20.52 -15.24 0.09
CA ARG A 241 -21.74 -14.57 0.56
C ARG A 241 -21.93 -14.69 2.08
N GLN A 242 -21.68 -15.86 2.66
CA GLN A 242 -21.75 -16.07 4.12
C GLN A 242 -20.69 -15.25 4.86
N ALA A 243 -19.50 -15.07 4.29
CA ALA A 243 -18.42 -14.26 4.86
C ALA A 243 -18.64 -12.75 4.67
N GLY A 244 -19.55 -12.35 3.78
CA GLY A 244 -19.79 -10.94 3.47
C GLY A 244 -18.69 -10.34 2.61
N VAL A 245 -18.08 -11.14 1.72
CA VAL A 245 -17.03 -10.68 0.79
C VAL A 245 -17.36 -10.99 -0.66
N HIS A 246 -16.72 -10.28 -1.58
CA HIS A 246 -16.79 -10.62 -2.99
C HIS A 246 -16.16 -11.99 -3.26
N VAL A 247 -16.75 -12.75 -4.19
CA VAL A 247 -16.29 -14.11 -4.51
C VAL A 247 -14.84 -14.15 -5.02
N ALA A 248 -14.38 -13.11 -5.70
CA ALA A 248 -12.99 -13.00 -6.16
C ALA A 248 -11.99 -13.12 -5.00
N ILE A 249 -12.29 -12.52 -3.84
CA ILE A 249 -11.44 -12.56 -2.64
C ILE A 249 -11.34 -13.98 -2.11
N ALA A 250 -12.49 -14.64 -1.92
CA ALA A 250 -12.53 -16.02 -1.47
C ALA A 250 -11.79 -16.97 -2.43
N ALA A 251 -11.94 -16.74 -3.74
CA ALA A 251 -11.22 -17.47 -4.78
C ALA A 251 -9.70 -17.26 -4.69
N GLY A 252 -9.24 -16.02 -4.53
CA GLY A 252 -7.83 -15.68 -4.38
C GLY A 252 -7.19 -16.34 -3.17
N LEU A 253 -7.84 -16.25 -2.00
CA LEU A 253 -7.37 -16.90 -0.77
C LEU A 253 -7.26 -18.42 -0.92
N LEU A 254 -8.23 -19.08 -1.57
CA LEU A 254 -8.14 -20.52 -1.85
C LEU A 254 -6.96 -20.87 -2.78
N ARG A 255 -6.77 -20.10 -3.86
CA ARG A 255 -5.69 -20.35 -4.82
C ARG A 255 -4.32 -20.20 -4.18
N TYR A 256 -4.14 -19.17 -3.35
CA TYR A 256 -2.91 -18.95 -2.60
C TYR A 256 -2.63 -20.12 -1.66
N ARG A 257 -3.62 -20.55 -0.85
CA ARG A 257 -3.47 -21.72 0.03
C ARG A 257 -3.07 -22.99 -0.73
N GLU A 258 -3.74 -23.28 -1.83
CA GLU A 258 -3.51 -24.51 -2.59
C GLU A 258 -2.25 -24.42 -3.49
N LYS A 259 -1.57 -23.26 -3.53
CA LYS A 259 -0.52 -22.95 -4.50
C LYS A 259 -0.94 -23.29 -5.94
N ASN A 260 -2.23 -23.13 -6.25
CA ASN A 260 -2.82 -23.45 -7.55
C ASN A 260 -3.46 -22.20 -8.17
N TYR A 261 -2.65 -21.47 -8.93
CA TYR A 261 -3.07 -20.25 -9.60
C TYR A 261 -3.86 -20.48 -10.90
N THR A 262 -4.28 -21.70 -11.22
CA THR A 262 -5.23 -21.94 -12.33
C THR A 262 -6.68 -22.06 -11.84
N MET A 263 -6.86 -22.40 -10.56
CA MET A 263 -8.16 -22.56 -9.92
C MET A 263 -8.94 -21.23 -9.92
N TYR A 264 -10.23 -21.26 -10.23
CA TYR A 264 -11.13 -20.09 -10.21
C TYR A 264 -10.60 -18.86 -10.96
N SER A 265 -9.93 -19.06 -12.09
CA SER A 265 -9.32 -17.98 -12.88
C SER A 265 -10.32 -16.91 -13.28
N ASP A 266 -11.48 -17.33 -13.80
CA ASP A 266 -12.55 -16.43 -14.23
C ASP A 266 -13.07 -15.53 -13.11
N LEU A 267 -13.16 -16.06 -11.88
CA LEU A 267 -13.66 -15.31 -10.73
C LEU A 267 -12.66 -14.26 -10.24
N VAL A 268 -11.37 -14.60 -10.21
CA VAL A 268 -10.33 -13.66 -9.76
C VAL A 268 -10.06 -12.56 -10.79
N GLN A 269 -10.20 -12.88 -12.08
CA GLN A 269 -10.05 -11.92 -13.19
C GLN A 269 -11.32 -11.12 -13.49
N SER A 270 -12.39 -11.32 -12.71
CA SER A 270 -13.69 -10.67 -12.95
C SER A 270 -13.70 -9.16 -12.78
N VAL A 271 -12.69 -8.59 -12.11
CA VAL A 271 -12.62 -7.16 -11.79
C VAL A 271 -11.22 -6.64 -12.05
N ASP A 272 -11.13 -5.61 -12.90
CA ASP A 272 -9.94 -4.80 -13.12
C ASP A 272 -9.94 -3.62 -12.13
N VAL A 273 -9.17 -3.73 -11.05
CA VAL A 273 -9.15 -2.75 -9.95
C VAL A 273 -8.72 -1.36 -10.44
N ALA A 274 -7.71 -1.29 -11.31
CA ALA A 274 -7.22 -0.03 -11.85
C ALA A 274 -8.29 0.67 -12.71
N HIS A 275 -9.02 -0.08 -13.53
CA HIS A 275 -10.14 0.45 -14.31
C HIS A 275 -11.22 1.02 -13.39
N GLU A 276 -11.61 0.26 -12.37
CA GLU A 276 -12.63 0.67 -11.40
C GLU A 276 -12.21 1.92 -10.61
N LEU A 277 -10.92 2.06 -10.28
CA LEU A 277 -10.36 3.25 -9.65
C LEU A 277 -10.11 4.42 -10.62
N GLY A 278 -10.28 4.23 -11.93
CA GLY A 278 -9.98 5.25 -12.95
C GLY A 278 -8.48 5.53 -13.12
N ILE A 279 -7.61 4.59 -12.73
CA ILE A 279 -6.17 4.69 -12.87
C ILE A 279 -5.79 4.21 -14.28
N GLN A 280 -5.43 5.14 -15.15
CA GLN A 280 -4.92 4.82 -16.49
C GLN A 280 -3.51 4.19 -16.39
N GLY A 281 -3.24 3.23 -17.29
CA GLY A 281 -1.96 2.53 -17.41
C GLY A 281 -0.95 3.23 -18.32
#